data_AF-A0AAC9PIQ3-F1
#
_entry.id   AF-A0AAC9PIQ3-F1
#
_cell.length_a   1.000
_cell.length_b   1.000
_cell.length_c   1.000
_cell.angle_alpha   90.00
_cell.angle_beta   90.00
_cell.angle_gamma   90.00
#
_symmetry.space_group_name_H-M   'P 1'
#
loop_
_entity.id
_entity.type
_entity.pdbx_description
1 polymer ?
#
loop_
_entity_poly.entity_id
_entity_poly.type
_entity_poly.pdbx_seq_one_letter_code
_entity_poly.pdbx_strand_id
1 'polypeptide(L)'
;MIKKYLIYISLLFIVFKVYSEPAFISQVDSYELDFSSREVDINVNTNSKFNLSFKDESWIYIKSNENEVFVKLIGESYDNGAVFTFQAFKKEGKIKLVFSYQSVKDSIEFNKIIILKITKKFEVASPHAGGGSNKDIESVNNLELGKDSINGITSKEVIARALNLSYINDYKGAIDLLNKYNFNDDKYILLKAEIHYKNRDYLKSYENYLKLKSSCFQSIIFDLIKLGIKLNIKEEVLESARYLVEKNIAFSESIYLDIFEFLVTRGEYEFALNFSSLYFPKYINSSFSDKYNYFLGKLYESESKHKDFLKALYYYKLVIDNYPFSYYYERAKIRYLFLKRFF
;
A
#
# COMPACT_ATOMS: atom_id res chain seq x y z
N MET A 1 -13.62 -63.26 -4.25
CA MET A 1 -13.79 -62.87 -2.84
C MET A 1 -12.58 -62.03 -2.42
N ILE A 2 -12.63 -60.73 -2.69
CA ILE A 2 -12.91 -59.63 -1.74
C ILE A 2 -11.65 -59.24 -0.93
N LYS A 3 -11.07 -58.15 -1.42
CA LYS A 3 -10.02 -57.29 -0.85
C LYS A 3 -10.39 -56.85 0.58
N LYS A 4 -9.41 -56.91 1.50
CA LYS A 4 -9.49 -56.21 2.79
C LYS A 4 -8.76 -54.87 2.70
N TYR A 5 -9.43 -53.88 3.23
CA TYR A 5 -9.25 -52.45 3.03
C TYR A 5 -8.24 -51.90 4.04
N LEU A 6 -7.25 -51.17 3.53
CA LEU A 6 -6.56 -50.13 4.27
C LEU A 6 -7.52 -48.94 4.38
N ILE A 7 -7.94 -48.67 5.61
CA ILE A 7 -8.83 -47.56 5.95
C ILE A 7 -8.03 -46.26 5.81
N TYR A 8 -8.22 -45.59 4.69
CA TYR A 8 -7.87 -44.19 4.47
C TYR A 8 -8.93 -43.34 5.19
N ILE A 9 -8.55 -42.65 6.25
CA ILE A 9 -9.41 -41.62 6.85
C ILE A 9 -9.22 -40.34 6.04
N SER A 10 -10.20 -40.08 5.16
CA SER A 10 -10.41 -38.79 4.52
C SER A 10 -10.98 -37.80 5.54
N LEU A 11 -10.10 -37.00 6.16
CA LEU A 11 -10.51 -35.81 6.89
C LEU A 11 -10.92 -34.74 5.87
N LEU A 12 -12.22 -34.66 5.66
CA LEU A 12 -12.94 -33.63 4.92
C LEU A 12 -12.72 -32.29 5.64
N PHE A 13 -11.82 -31.44 5.13
CA PHE A 13 -11.75 -30.04 5.55
C PHE A 13 -12.98 -29.31 5.02
N ILE A 14 -13.99 -29.16 5.88
CA ILE A 14 -15.06 -28.18 5.72
C ILE A 14 -14.40 -26.81 5.93
N VAL A 15 -14.06 -26.14 4.83
CA VAL A 15 -13.67 -24.73 4.87
C VAL A 15 -14.93 -23.92 5.14
N PHE A 16 -15.12 -23.49 6.38
CA PHE A 16 -16.04 -22.40 6.68
C PHE A 16 -15.54 -21.17 5.95
N LYS A 17 -16.34 -20.70 4.99
CA LYS A 17 -16.17 -19.41 4.32
C LYS A 17 -16.45 -18.32 5.36
N VAL A 18 -15.40 -17.91 6.09
CA VAL A 18 -15.46 -16.72 6.94
C VAL A 18 -15.58 -15.52 6.02
N TYR A 19 -16.77 -14.91 6.00
CA TYR A 19 -16.98 -13.60 5.42
C TYR A 19 -16.16 -12.60 6.24
N SER A 20 -15.09 -12.06 5.66
CA SER A 20 -14.50 -10.82 6.14
C SER A 20 -15.43 -9.67 5.77
N GLU A 21 -15.96 -8.97 6.77
CA GLU A 21 -16.62 -7.68 6.58
C GLU A 21 -15.69 -6.71 5.83
N PRO A 22 -16.18 -5.97 4.83
CA PRO A 22 -15.38 -4.96 4.16
C PRO A 22 -15.36 -3.70 5.02
N ALA A 23 -14.17 -3.34 5.51
CA ALA A 23 -13.87 -1.97 5.91
C ALA A 23 -13.96 -1.07 4.65
N PHE A 24 -14.69 0.04 4.79
CA PHE A 24 -14.91 1.04 3.76
C PHE A 24 -13.59 1.52 3.12
N ILE A 25 -13.36 1.11 1.87
CA ILE A 25 -12.51 1.80 0.89
C ILE A 25 -13.38 1.91 -0.36
N SER A 26 -13.36 3.08 -1.02
CA SER A 26 -14.09 3.31 -2.25
C SER A 26 -13.95 2.13 -3.21
N GLN A 27 -15.09 1.59 -3.63
CA GLN A 27 -15.23 0.33 -4.37
C GLN A 27 -14.44 0.40 -5.68
N VAL A 28 -13.18 -0.05 -5.66
CA VAL A 28 -12.37 -0.32 -6.84
C VAL A 28 -12.70 -1.73 -7.26
N ASP A 29 -13.32 -1.90 -8.42
CA ASP A 29 -13.61 -3.23 -8.95
C ASP A 29 -12.27 -3.96 -9.19
N SER A 30 -12.07 -5.13 -8.56
CA SER A 30 -10.84 -5.92 -8.67
C SER A 30 -11.15 -7.28 -9.27
N TYR A 31 -10.44 -7.63 -10.35
CA TYR A 31 -10.65 -8.89 -11.08
C TYR A 31 -9.39 -9.75 -10.99
N GLU A 32 -9.53 -10.96 -10.44
CA GLU A 32 -8.45 -11.96 -10.41
C GLU A 32 -8.51 -12.83 -11.67
N LEU A 33 -7.39 -12.97 -12.37
CA LEU A 33 -7.27 -13.63 -13.66
C LEU A 33 -6.22 -14.73 -13.61
N ASP A 34 -6.53 -15.85 -14.28
CA ASP A 34 -5.68 -17.03 -14.36
C ASP A 34 -5.41 -17.45 -15.82
N PHE A 35 -4.70 -18.57 -15.99
CA PHE A 35 -4.37 -19.15 -17.30
C PHE A 35 -5.51 -19.94 -17.95
N SER A 36 -6.67 -20.07 -17.30
CA SER A 36 -7.72 -21.02 -17.71
C SER A 36 -8.35 -20.71 -19.07
N SER A 37 -8.32 -19.45 -19.49
CA SER A 37 -8.83 -18.99 -20.78
C SER A 37 -7.87 -18.03 -21.47
N ARG A 38 -7.89 -17.95 -22.80
CA ARG A 38 -7.16 -16.89 -23.54
C ARG A 38 -7.89 -15.55 -23.55
N GLU A 39 -9.21 -15.58 -23.47
CA GLU A 39 -10.07 -14.39 -23.56
C GLU A 39 -11.02 -14.33 -22.36
N VAL A 40 -11.24 -13.12 -21.83
CA VAL A 40 -12.18 -12.84 -20.73
C VAL A 40 -12.91 -11.52 -20.99
N ASP A 41 -14.23 -11.51 -20.83
CA ASP A 41 -15.04 -10.31 -20.86
C ASP A 41 -15.16 -9.69 -19.45
N ILE A 42 -14.92 -8.39 -19.32
CA ILE A 42 -15.05 -7.63 -18.06
C ILE A 42 -15.88 -6.37 -18.31
N ASN A 43 -16.84 -6.09 -17.42
CA ASN A 43 -17.63 -4.86 -17.45
C ASN A 43 -17.07 -3.85 -16.45
N VAL A 44 -16.86 -2.60 -16.86
CA VAL A 44 -16.45 -1.51 -15.95
C VAL A 44 -17.25 -0.25 -16.19
N ASN A 45 -17.35 0.58 -15.16
CA ASN A 45 -18.06 1.83 -15.24
C ASN A 45 -17.19 2.95 -15.83
N THR A 46 -17.81 3.89 -16.54
CA THR A 46 -17.14 5.16 -16.90
C THR A 46 -16.69 5.90 -15.63
N ASN A 47 -15.57 6.61 -15.69
CA ASN A 47 -14.99 7.38 -14.58
C ASN A 47 -14.64 6.56 -13.32
N SER A 48 -14.51 5.23 -13.42
CA SER A 48 -14.11 4.38 -12.29
C SER A 48 -12.63 4.00 -12.36
N LYS A 49 -12.10 3.56 -11.21
CA LYS A 49 -10.83 2.84 -11.12
C LYS A 49 -11.12 1.35 -10.98
N PHE A 50 -10.30 0.53 -11.61
CA PHE A 50 -10.39 -0.93 -11.49
C PHE A 50 -9.00 -1.56 -11.55
N ASN A 51 -8.89 -2.76 -10.97
CA ASN A 51 -7.66 -3.53 -10.91
C ASN A 51 -7.82 -4.84 -11.67
N LEU A 52 -6.77 -5.22 -12.39
CA LEU A 52 -6.62 -6.54 -13.00
C LEU A 52 -5.43 -7.23 -12.34
N SER A 53 -5.68 -8.34 -11.65
CA SER A 53 -4.70 -9.05 -10.86
C SER A 53 -4.41 -10.42 -11.46
N PHE A 54 -3.14 -10.76 -11.59
CA PHE A 54 -2.65 -12.04 -12.04
C PHE A 54 -1.81 -12.66 -10.92
N LYS A 55 -1.92 -13.98 -10.75
CA LYS A 55 -1.22 -14.70 -9.66
C LYS A 55 0.30 -14.67 -9.77
N ASP A 56 0.82 -14.56 -10.99
CA ASP A 56 2.26 -14.54 -11.27
C ASP A 56 2.70 -13.11 -11.56
N GLU A 57 3.94 -12.76 -11.22
CA GLU A 57 4.54 -11.44 -11.48
C GLU A 57 5.02 -11.28 -12.94
N SER A 58 5.06 -12.36 -13.71
CA SER A 58 5.62 -12.37 -15.07
C SER A 58 4.64 -11.92 -16.17
N TRP A 59 3.60 -11.18 -15.80
CA TRP A 59 2.63 -10.60 -16.74
C TRP A 59 2.98 -9.16 -17.09
N ILE A 60 2.70 -8.75 -18.32
CA ILE A 60 2.92 -7.38 -18.80
C ILE A 60 1.69 -6.95 -19.61
N TYR A 61 1.22 -5.72 -19.38
CA TYR A 61 0.21 -5.10 -20.23
C TYR A 61 0.83 -4.54 -21.52
N ILE A 62 0.32 -4.97 -22.67
CA ILE A 62 0.72 -4.47 -23.99
C ILE A 62 -0.16 -3.28 -24.35
N LYS A 63 0.38 -2.07 -24.20
CA LYS A 63 -0.35 -0.82 -24.44
C LYS A 63 -0.75 -0.69 -25.91
N SER A 64 -2.02 -0.31 -26.15
CA SER A 64 -2.53 0.11 -27.45
C SER A 64 -2.94 1.58 -27.39
N ASN A 65 -2.48 2.38 -28.36
CA ASN A 65 -2.84 3.79 -28.49
C ASN A 65 -4.35 3.98 -28.76
N GLU A 66 -5.01 2.98 -29.34
CA GLU A 66 -6.45 3.02 -29.61
C GLU A 66 -7.28 3.05 -28.31
N ASN A 67 -6.72 2.54 -27.22
CA ASN A 67 -7.39 2.43 -25.92
C ASN A 67 -7.28 3.70 -25.06
N GLU A 68 -6.39 4.65 -25.38
CA GLU A 68 -6.09 5.81 -24.51
C GLU A 68 -7.29 6.72 -24.27
N VAL A 69 -8.24 6.78 -25.22
CA VAL A 69 -9.46 7.58 -25.09
C VAL A 69 -10.46 6.95 -24.10
N PHE A 70 -10.29 5.66 -23.79
CA PHE A 70 -11.20 4.87 -22.98
C PHE A 70 -10.64 4.59 -21.58
N VAL A 71 -9.37 4.21 -21.49
CA VAL A 71 -8.71 3.87 -20.24
C VAL A 71 -7.26 4.34 -20.20
N LYS A 72 -6.76 4.60 -19.00
CA LYS A 72 -5.34 4.87 -18.73
C LYS A 72 -4.84 3.95 -17.63
N LEU A 73 -3.70 3.29 -17.87
CA LEU A 73 -2.97 2.60 -16.81
C LEU A 73 -2.39 3.65 -15.85
N ILE A 74 -2.69 3.54 -14.56
CA ILE A 74 -2.29 4.49 -13.52
C ILE A 74 -1.37 3.88 -12.47
N GLY A 75 -1.15 2.57 -12.47
CA GLY A 75 -0.24 1.91 -11.54
C GLY A 75 -0.05 0.44 -11.85
N GLU A 76 1.09 -0.08 -11.43
CA GLU A 76 1.43 -1.51 -11.49
C GLU A 76 2.11 -1.94 -10.18
N SER A 77 1.84 -3.15 -9.72
CA SER A 77 2.51 -3.78 -8.57
C SER A 77 2.81 -5.24 -8.90
N TYR A 78 3.91 -5.75 -8.37
CA TYR A 78 4.39 -7.11 -8.58
C TYR A 78 4.70 -7.84 -7.27
N ASP A 79 4.32 -7.26 -6.12
CA ASP A 79 4.77 -7.75 -4.80
C ASP A 79 4.17 -9.11 -4.42
N ASN A 80 3.02 -9.48 -5.00
CA ASN A 80 2.32 -10.77 -4.82
C ASN A 80 1.60 -11.16 -6.12
N GLY A 81 2.34 -11.20 -7.23
CA GLY A 81 1.78 -11.33 -8.58
C GLY A 81 1.55 -9.96 -9.25
N ALA A 82 1.25 -9.95 -10.54
CA ALA A 82 1.12 -8.73 -11.32
C ALA A 82 -0.27 -8.10 -11.17
N VAL A 83 -0.33 -6.86 -10.70
CA VAL A 83 -1.56 -6.09 -10.54
C VAL A 83 -1.47 -4.82 -11.37
N PHE A 84 -2.44 -4.61 -12.26
CA PHE A 84 -2.54 -3.46 -13.16
C PHE A 84 -3.75 -2.62 -12.77
N THR A 85 -3.51 -1.37 -12.38
CA THR A 85 -4.55 -0.41 -12.00
C THR A 85 -4.88 0.50 -13.18
N PHE A 86 -6.15 0.53 -13.59
CA PHE A 86 -6.63 1.36 -14.68
C PHE A 86 -7.64 2.40 -14.19
N GLN A 87 -7.62 3.56 -14.86
CA GLN A 87 -8.65 4.59 -14.78
C GLN A 87 -9.47 4.55 -16.07
N ALA A 88 -10.76 4.25 -15.97
CA ALA A 88 -11.71 4.42 -17.07
C ALA A 88 -12.14 5.88 -17.20
N PHE A 89 -12.31 6.35 -18.43
CA PHE A 89 -12.76 7.70 -18.75
C PHE A 89 -14.26 7.73 -19.09
N LYS A 90 -14.74 8.90 -19.53
CA LYS A 90 -16.17 9.16 -19.82
C LYS A 90 -16.69 8.44 -21.07
N LYS A 91 -15.81 8.00 -21.97
CA LYS A 91 -16.19 7.39 -23.24
C LYS A 91 -16.62 5.94 -23.05
N GLU A 92 -17.84 5.63 -23.47
CA GLU A 92 -18.38 4.26 -23.50
C GLU A 92 -17.86 3.49 -24.72
N GLY A 93 -17.66 2.19 -24.59
CA GLY A 93 -17.20 1.36 -25.69
C GLY A 93 -16.71 -0.02 -25.27
N LYS A 94 -16.36 -0.83 -26.26
CA LYS A 94 -15.77 -2.16 -26.08
C LYS A 94 -14.33 -2.10 -26.59
N ILE A 95 -13.36 -2.32 -25.71
CA ILE A 95 -11.93 -2.28 -26.04
C ILE A 95 -11.26 -3.61 -25.70
N LYS A 96 -10.08 -3.83 -26.29
CA LYS A 96 -9.26 -5.03 -26.01
C LYS A 96 -7.99 -4.61 -25.28
N LEU A 97 -7.79 -5.16 -24.09
CA LEU A 97 -6.53 -5.07 -23.36
C LEU A 97 -5.78 -6.37 -23.56
N VAL A 98 -4.53 -6.30 -24.00
CA VAL A 98 -3.71 -7.49 -24.24
C VAL A 98 -2.65 -7.56 -23.16
N PHE A 99 -2.50 -8.73 -22.57
CA PHE A 99 -1.47 -9.03 -21.58
C PHE A 99 -0.63 -10.20 -22.08
N SER A 100 0.67 -10.07 -21.95
CA SER A 100 1.62 -11.13 -22.28
C SER A 100 2.19 -11.70 -20.99
N TYR A 101 2.22 -13.03 -20.89
CA TYR A 101 2.89 -13.78 -19.85
C TYR A 101 4.13 -14.45 -20.43
N GLN A 102 5.26 -14.31 -19.74
CA GLN A 102 6.49 -15.04 -20.08
C GLN A 102 7.18 -15.59 -18.84
N SER A 103 7.20 -16.92 -18.69
CA SER A 103 7.96 -17.59 -17.62
C SER A 103 9.38 -17.92 -18.10
N VAL A 104 10.39 -17.40 -17.41
CA VAL A 104 11.81 -17.75 -17.66
C VAL A 104 12.13 -19.18 -17.21
N LYS A 105 11.37 -19.73 -16.26
CA LYS A 105 11.58 -21.09 -15.75
C LYS A 105 11.15 -22.16 -16.75
N ASP A 106 10.06 -21.92 -17.46
CA ASP A 106 9.41 -22.94 -18.30
C ASP A 106 9.36 -22.57 -19.79
N SER A 107 9.90 -21.41 -20.18
CA SER A 107 9.85 -20.88 -21.56
C SER A 107 8.44 -20.78 -22.15
N ILE A 108 7.43 -20.66 -21.28
CA ILE A 108 6.04 -20.54 -21.69
C ILE A 108 5.77 -19.09 -22.06
N GLU A 109 5.26 -18.87 -23.27
CA GLU A 109 4.70 -17.61 -23.72
C GLU A 109 3.18 -17.74 -23.88
N PHE A 110 2.43 -16.82 -23.27
CA PHE A 110 0.97 -16.86 -23.33
C PHE A 110 0.38 -15.45 -23.37
N ASN A 111 -0.53 -15.21 -24.31
CA ASN A 111 -1.26 -13.96 -24.39
C ASN A 111 -2.67 -14.13 -23.81
N LYS A 112 -3.04 -13.23 -22.90
CA LYS A 112 -4.39 -13.07 -22.35
C LYS A 112 -5.01 -11.80 -22.94
N ILE A 113 -6.19 -11.94 -23.52
CA ILE A 113 -6.97 -10.83 -24.06
C ILE A 113 -8.12 -10.57 -23.09
N ILE A 114 -8.21 -9.35 -22.58
CA ILE A 114 -9.34 -8.89 -21.80
C ILE A 114 -10.16 -7.99 -22.68
N ILE A 115 -11.40 -8.39 -22.90
CA ILE A 115 -12.37 -7.56 -23.57
C ILE A 115 -13.08 -6.74 -22.51
N LEU A 116 -12.80 -5.44 -22.51
CA LEU A 116 -13.35 -4.50 -21.54
C LEU A 116 -14.55 -3.79 -22.15
N LYS A 117 -15.73 -3.99 -21.56
CA LYS A 117 -16.96 -3.27 -21.91
C LYS A 117 -17.19 -2.15 -20.89
N ILE A 118 -17.03 -0.91 -21.35
CA ILE A 118 -17.17 0.30 -20.55
C ILE A 118 -18.57 0.85 -20.75
N THR A 119 -19.36 0.87 -19.67
CA THR A 119 -20.74 1.37 -19.69
C THR A 119 -20.91 2.50 -18.69
N LYS A 120 -21.85 3.41 -18.96
CA LYS A 120 -22.22 4.44 -17.99
C LYS A 120 -22.88 3.79 -16.77
N LYS A 121 -22.47 4.23 -15.58
CA LYS A 121 -23.12 3.81 -14.33
C LYS A 121 -24.56 4.32 -14.36
N PHE A 122 -25.54 3.43 -14.34
CA PHE A 122 -26.93 3.82 -14.06
C PHE A 122 -27.00 4.19 -12.58
N GLU A 123 -27.14 5.48 -12.29
CA GLU A 123 -27.61 5.91 -10.98
C GLU A 123 -29.02 5.38 -10.82
N VAL A 124 -29.19 4.40 -9.94
CA VAL A 124 -30.50 4.06 -9.42
C VAL A 124 -30.98 5.31 -8.69
N ALA A 125 -31.97 5.98 -9.25
CA ALA A 125 -32.68 7.05 -8.57
C ALA A 125 -33.24 6.49 -7.26
N SER A 126 -32.65 6.89 -6.14
CA SER A 126 -33.33 6.79 -4.85
C SER A 126 -34.59 7.64 -4.94
N PRO A 127 -35.79 7.09 -4.77
CA PRO A 127 -36.99 7.89 -4.78
C PRO A 127 -36.99 8.78 -3.54
N HIS A 128 -36.85 10.09 -3.74
CA HIS A 128 -37.38 11.08 -2.81
C HIS A 128 -38.90 11.13 -2.97
N ALA A 129 -39.64 10.91 -1.88
CA ALA A 129 -40.76 11.74 -1.46
C ALA A 129 -41.43 11.14 -0.21
N GLY A 130 -41.57 11.96 0.84
CA GLY A 130 -42.49 11.67 1.95
C GLY A 130 -42.13 12.35 3.26
N GLY A 131 -42.25 13.68 3.31
CA GLY A 131 -42.23 14.43 4.56
C GLY A 131 -43.49 14.21 5.41
N GLY A 132 -43.38 14.47 6.72
CA GLY A 132 -44.49 14.50 7.67
C GLY A 132 -44.07 14.14 9.10
N SER A 133 -43.45 15.10 9.81
CA SER A 133 -43.93 15.73 11.05
C SER A 133 -44.06 14.83 12.29
N ASN A 134 -43.25 15.18 13.30
CA ASN A 134 -43.40 15.05 14.76
C ASN A 134 -44.48 14.12 15.32
N LYS A 135 -44.03 13.26 16.25
CA LYS A 135 -44.54 13.26 17.62
C LYS A 135 -43.53 12.67 18.59
N ASP A 136 -43.39 13.39 19.70
CA ASP A 136 -42.59 13.11 20.88
C ASP A 136 -42.88 11.74 21.48
N ILE A 137 -41.82 11.01 21.87
CA ILE A 137 -41.84 10.14 23.05
C ILE A 137 -40.46 10.24 23.72
N GLU A 138 -40.43 10.98 24.83
CA GLU A 138 -39.40 10.87 25.87
C GLU A 138 -39.40 9.47 26.48
N SER A 139 -38.21 8.89 26.67
CA SER A 139 -37.79 8.21 27.91
C SER A 139 -36.34 7.71 27.70
N VAL A 140 -35.37 8.45 28.23
CA VAL A 140 -34.69 8.13 29.50
C VAL A 140 -34.01 6.78 29.46
N ASN A 141 -32.68 6.82 29.21
CA ASN A 141 -31.68 6.22 30.10
C ASN A 141 -30.29 6.72 29.70
N ASN A 142 -29.97 7.93 30.18
CA ASN A 142 -28.60 8.31 30.49
C ASN A 142 -28.12 7.37 31.59
N LEU A 143 -27.17 6.49 31.29
CA LEU A 143 -26.40 5.80 32.31
C LEU A 143 -25.12 6.60 32.57
N GLU A 144 -25.29 7.77 33.20
CA GLU A 144 -24.24 8.37 34.02
C GLU A 144 -24.16 7.55 35.33
N LEU A 145 -23.14 6.70 35.44
CA LEU A 145 -22.73 6.02 36.67
C LEU A 145 -21.20 6.00 36.66
N GLY A 146 -20.46 6.65 37.56
CA GLY A 146 -20.83 7.49 38.67
C GLY A 146 -19.59 8.27 39.13
N LYS A 147 -19.81 9.50 39.58
CA LYS A 147 -18.91 10.13 40.55
C LYS A 147 -19.02 9.31 41.83
N ASP A 148 -17.92 8.72 42.26
CA ASP A 148 -17.50 8.63 43.68
C ASP A 148 -16.13 7.97 43.80
N SER A 149 -15.09 8.76 43.53
CA SER A 149 -13.91 8.93 44.41
C SER A 149 -12.89 9.77 43.64
N ILE A 150 -12.99 11.09 43.79
CA ILE A 150 -11.94 12.01 43.37
C ILE A 150 -10.76 11.78 44.32
N ASN A 151 -9.81 10.97 43.86
CA ASN A 151 -8.40 11.30 43.96
C ASN A 151 -7.91 11.51 42.53
N GLY A 152 -7.32 12.67 42.26
CA GLY A 152 -6.99 13.17 40.94
C GLY A 152 -5.97 12.31 40.21
N ILE A 153 -6.45 11.28 39.51
CA ILE A 153 -5.62 10.47 38.63
C ILE A 153 -5.02 11.38 37.57
N THR A 154 -3.70 11.55 37.64
CA THR A 154 -2.96 12.44 36.74
C THR A 154 -2.57 11.70 35.46
N SER A 155 -2.35 12.44 34.37
CA SER A 155 -1.80 11.86 33.13
C SER A 155 -0.52 11.07 33.38
N LYS A 156 0.34 11.55 34.30
CA LYS A 156 1.59 10.89 34.70
C LYS A 156 1.36 9.50 35.30
N GLU A 157 0.37 9.34 36.16
CA GLU A 157 0.04 8.04 36.76
C GLU A 157 -0.48 7.05 35.70
N VAL A 158 -1.34 7.51 34.80
CA VAL A 158 -1.89 6.68 33.72
C VAL A 158 -0.78 6.28 32.74
N ILE A 159 0.11 7.20 32.37
CA ILE A 159 1.30 6.94 31.55
C ILE A 159 2.17 5.85 32.20
N ALA A 160 2.50 5.98 33.49
CA ALA A 160 3.35 5.02 34.19
C ALA A 160 2.74 3.61 34.21
N ARG A 161 1.42 3.51 34.45
CA ARG A 161 0.70 2.22 34.42
C ARG A 161 0.64 1.62 33.02
N ALA A 162 0.38 2.42 31.99
CA ALA A 162 0.36 1.97 30.60
C ALA A 162 1.75 1.51 30.13
N LEU A 163 2.82 2.17 30.57
CA LEU A 163 4.21 1.74 30.32
C LEU A 163 4.50 0.39 30.97
N ASN A 164 4.08 0.17 32.22
CA ASN A 164 4.24 -1.12 32.90
C ASN A 164 3.57 -2.27 32.12
N LEU A 165 2.36 -2.04 31.59
CA LEU A 165 1.67 -3.00 30.72
C LEU A 165 2.43 -3.21 29.41
N SER A 166 2.96 -2.15 28.80
CA SER A 166 3.81 -2.25 27.61
C SER A 166 5.08 -3.06 27.86
N TYR A 167 5.71 -2.98 29.04
CA TYR A 167 6.94 -3.72 29.34
C TYR A 167 6.72 -5.22 29.43
N ILE A 168 5.52 -5.65 29.82
CA ILE A 168 5.12 -7.06 29.80
C ILE A 168 4.45 -7.47 28.48
N ASN A 169 4.54 -6.63 27.43
CA ASN A 169 3.92 -6.80 26.11
C ASN A 169 2.38 -6.88 26.11
N ASP A 170 1.72 -6.41 27.17
CA ASP A 170 0.25 -6.26 27.19
C ASP A 170 -0.16 -4.93 26.55
N TYR A 171 0.05 -4.84 25.24
CA TYR A 171 -0.29 -3.64 24.48
C TYR A 171 -1.80 -3.38 24.43
N LYS A 172 -2.62 -4.44 24.45
CA LYS A 172 -4.08 -4.32 24.41
C LYS A 172 -4.60 -3.75 25.74
N GLY A 173 -4.13 -4.27 26.88
CA GLY A 173 -4.44 -3.71 28.19
C GLY A 173 -3.94 -2.27 28.35
N ALA A 174 -2.75 -1.95 27.82
CA ALA A 174 -2.25 -0.59 27.79
C ALA A 174 -3.16 0.36 26.97
N ILE A 175 -3.62 -0.08 25.79
CA ILE A 175 -4.56 0.68 24.96
C ILE A 175 -5.90 0.88 25.68
N ASP A 176 -6.45 -0.18 26.27
CA ASP A 176 -7.72 -0.10 27.00
C ASP A 176 -7.61 0.88 28.18
N LEU A 177 -6.49 0.89 28.89
CA LEU A 177 -6.22 1.87 29.94
C LEU A 177 -6.11 3.31 29.38
N LEU A 178 -5.39 3.51 28.27
CA LEU A 178 -5.21 4.82 27.62
C LEU A 178 -6.47 5.30 26.85
N ASN A 179 -7.46 4.45 26.64
CA ASN A 179 -8.74 4.84 26.03
C ASN A 179 -9.80 5.22 27.07
N LYS A 180 -9.61 4.83 28.34
CA LYS A 180 -10.48 5.27 29.45
C LYS A 180 -10.35 6.76 29.77
N TYR A 181 -9.24 7.38 29.36
CA TYR A 181 -8.96 8.80 29.62
C TYR A 181 -8.64 9.55 28.32
N ASN A 182 -8.90 10.86 28.32
CA ASN A 182 -8.66 11.74 27.18
C ASN A 182 -7.86 12.98 27.60
N PHE A 183 -6.62 12.77 28.05
CA PHE A 183 -5.73 13.87 28.43
C PHE A 183 -5.17 14.56 27.18
N ASN A 184 -5.22 15.90 27.17
CA ASN A 184 -4.58 16.73 26.16
C ASN A 184 -3.13 17.04 26.56
N ASP A 185 -2.32 15.99 26.76
CA ASP A 185 -0.92 16.06 27.15
C ASP A 185 -0.07 15.40 26.07
N ASP A 186 0.97 16.08 25.59
CA ASP A 186 1.78 15.60 24.46
C ASP A 186 2.43 14.24 24.75
N LYS A 187 2.91 14.01 25.98
CA LYS A 187 3.53 12.73 26.37
C LYS A 187 2.51 11.60 26.41
N TYR A 188 1.29 11.91 26.85
CA TYR A 188 0.17 10.97 26.85
C TYR A 188 -0.20 10.55 25.42
N ILE A 189 -0.36 11.52 24.52
CA ILE A 189 -0.72 11.27 23.13
C ILE A 189 0.42 10.51 22.41
N LEU A 190 1.67 10.88 22.68
CA LEU A 190 2.85 10.19 22.13
C LEU A 190 2.89 8.73 22.55
N LEU A 191 2.74 8.45 23.86
CA LEU A 191 2.69 7.07 24.35
C LEU A 191 1.55 6.29 23.68
N LYS A 192 0.37 6.89 23.56
CA LYS A 192 -0.76 6.27 22.88
C LYS A 192 -0.42 5.89 21.44
N ALA A 193 0.24 6.80 20.70
CA ALA A 193 0.70 6.53 19.34
C ALA A 193 1.71 5.36 19.29
N GLU A 194 2.68 5.33 20.19
CA GLU A 194 3.70 4.28 20.27
C GLU A 194 3.11 2.90 20.63
N ILE A 195 2.18 2.84 21.59
CA ILE A 195 1.54 1.58 21.98
C ILE A 195 0.67 1.04 20.84
N HIS A 196 -0.10 1.90 20.16
CA HIS A 196 -0.84 1.48 18.95
C HIS A 196 0.11 0.95 17.87
N TYR A 197 1.26 1.60 17.66
CA TYR A 197 2.28 1.12 16.71
C TYR A 197 2.79 -0.29 17.08
N LYS A 198 3.15 -0.51 18.36
CA LYS A 198 3.61 -1.82 18.86
C LYS A 198 2.53 -2.90 18.74
N ASN A 199 1.27 -2.51 18.92
CA ASN A 199 0.10 -3.38 18.70
C ASN A 199 -0.26 -3.58 17.22
N ARG A 200 0.52 -3.03 16.28
CA ARG A 200 0.30 -3.09 14.82
C ARG A 200 -0.97 -2.36 14.33
N ASP A 201 -1.55 -1.52 15.17
CA ASP A 201 -2.64 -0.63 14.78
C ASP A 201 -2.07 0.68 14.24
N TYR A 202 -1.54 0.60 13.01
CA TYR A 202 -0.82 1.70 12.38
C TYR A 202 -1.72 2.92 12.10
N LEU A 203 -3.00 2.71 11.82
CA LEU A 203 -3.94 3.80 11.56
C LEU A 203 -4.18 4.61 12.84
N LYS A 204 -4.49 3.94 13.97
CA LYS A 204 -4.65 4.66 15.25
C LYS A 204 -3.34 5.26 15.74
N SER A 205 -2.21 4.63 15.48
CA SER A 205 -0.90 5.23 15.75
C SER A 205 -0.74 6.54 14.98
N TYR A 206 -1.00 6.52 13.67
CA TYR A 206 -0.92 7.69 12.80
C TYR A 206 -1.88 8.81 13.22
N GLU A 207 -3.15 8.50 13.51
CA GLU A 207 -4.13 9.47 14.00
C GLU A 207 -3.66 10.18 15.30
N ASN A 208 -2.94 9.49 16.19
CA ASN A 208 -2.42 10.12 17.41
C ASN A 208 -1.17 10.96 17.13
N TYR A 209 -0.26 10.53 16.25
CA TYR A 209 0.87 11.38 15.82
C TYR A 209 0.41 12.65 15.10
N LEU A 210 -0.67 12.60 14.31
CA LEU A 210 -1.23 13.79 13.67
C LEU A 210 -1.67 14.87 14.66
N LYS A 211 -2.19 14.48 15.83
CA LYS A 211 -2.57 15.42 16.90
C LYS A 211 -1.36 16.19 17.45
N LEU A 212 -0.16 15.62 17.34
CA LEU A 212 1.10 16.20 17.80
C LEU A 212 1.80 17.04 16.71
N LYS A 213 1.28 17.06 15.48
CA LYS A 213 1.94 17.70 14.33
C LYS A 213 2.16 19.20 14.54
N SER A 214 1.26 19.90 15.21
CA SER A 214 1.44 21.35 15.48
C SER A 214 2.44 21.66 16.60
N SER A 215 2.55 20.80 17.61
CA SER A 215 3.38 21.07 18.81
C SER A 215 4.78 20.48 18.70
N CYS A 216 4.92 19.30 18.08
CA CYS A 216 6.07 18.43 18.22
C CYS A 216 6.60 17.85 16.89
N PHE A 217 6.30 18.47 15.74
CA PHE A 217 6.58 17.90 14.42
C PHE A 217 8.00 17.35 14.23
N GLN A 218 9.02 18.13 14.59
CA GLN A 218 10.42 17.74 14.43
C GLN A 218 10.76 16.46 15.20
N SER A 219 10.12 16.22 16.34
CA SER A 219 10.36 15.03 17.17
C SER A 219 9.66 13.77 16.66
N ILE A 220 8.60 13.91 15.85
CA ILE A 220 7.76 12.79 15.37
C ILE A 220 7.88 12.56 13.86
N ILE A 221 8.64 13.37 13.14
CA ILE A 221 8.66 13.36 11.67
C ILE A 221 9.04 12.00 11.09
N PHE A 222 9.99 11.28 11.72
CA PHE A 222 10.38 9.96 11.26
C PHE A 222 9.29 8.91 11.51
N ASP A 223 8.52 9.05 12.58
CA ASP A 223 7.36 8.19 12.84
C ASP A 223 6.26 8.43 11.81
N LEU A 224 5.99 9.69 11.48
CA LEU A 224 5.05 10.08 10.43
C LEU A 224 5.47 9.56 9.05
N ILE A 225 6.75 9.64 8.69
CA ILE A 225 7.29 9.05 7.45
C ILE A 225 7.07 7.55 7.44
N LYS A 226 7.48 6.86 8.51
CA LYS A 226 7.38 5.40 8.61
C LYS A 226 5.94 4.91 8.53
N LEU A 227 5.03 5.59 9.22
CA LEU A 227 3.60 5.30 9.17
C LEU A 227 2.99 5.66 7.83
N GLY A 228 3.37 6.79 7.23
CA GLY A 228 2.97 7.19 5.89
C GLY A 228 3.36 6.15 4.84
N ILE A 229 4.57 5.60 4.92
CA ILE A 229 5.01 4.50 4.05
C ILE A 229 4.18 3.24 4.31
N LYS A 230 4.02 2.82 5.58
CA LYS A 230 3.26 1.60 5.95
C LYS A 230 1.79 1.66 5.56
N LEU A 231 1.16 2.82 5.73
CA LEU A 231 -0.26 3.06 5.43
C LEU A 231 -0.47 3.52 3.98
N ASN A 232 0.62 3.68 3.23
CA ASN A 232 0.59 4.17 1.87
C ASN A 232 -0.07 5.57 1.70
N ILE A 233 0.25 6.50 2.60
CA ILE A 233 -0.24 7.87 2.60
C ILE A 233 0.80 8.76 1.92
N LYS A 234 0.63 8.95 0.60
CA LYS A 234 1.59 9.67 -0.25
C LYS A 234 1.83 11.10 0.22
N GLU A 235 0.78 11.82 0.59
CA GLU A 235 0.84 13.23 0.97
C GLU A 235 1.68 13.42 2.23
N GLU A 236 1.56 12.54 3.23
CA GLU A 236 2.35 12.61 4.47
C GLU A 236 3.84 12.40 4.19
N VAL A 237 4.18 11.40 3.37
CA VAL A 237 5.59 11.11 3.03
C VAL A 237 6.19 12.28 2.24
N LEU A 238 5.44 12.86 1.30
CA LEU A 238 5.90 14.01 0.53
C LEU A 238 6.09 15.26 1.39
N GLU A 239 5.13 15.60 2.24
CA GLU A 239 5.22 16.75 3.14
C GLU A 239 6.40 16.61 4.09
N SER A 240 6.53 15.44 4.73
CA SER A 240 7.61 15.16 5.67
C SER A 240 8.98 15.16 4.98
N ALA A 241 9.10 14.52 3.81
CA ALA A 241 10.36 14.51 3.05
C ALA A 241 10.78 15.92 2.58
N ARG A 242 9.82 16.77 2.16
CA ARG A 242 10.11 18.17 1.83
C ARG A 242 10.59 18.94 3.04
N TYR A 243 9.95 18.74 4.21
CA TYR A 243 10.40 19.39 5.43
C TYR A 243 11.83 18.97 5.82
N LEU A 244 12.19 17.68 5.66
CA LEU A 244 13.56 17.22 5.89
C LEU A 244 14.58 17.95 5.00
N VAL A 245 14.23 18.19 3.74
CA VAL A 245 15.05 18.94 2.76
C VAL A 245 15.14 20.41 3.15
N GLU A 246 14.00 21.07 3.34
CA GLU A 246 13.89 22.51 3.64
C GLU A 246 14.58 22.90 4.95
N LYS A 247 14.52 22.03 5.95
CA LYS A 247 15.14 22.25 7.27
C LYS A 247 16.53 21.63 7.39
N ASN A 248 17.04 21.00 6.34
CA ASN A 248 18.32 20.29 6.32
C ASN A 248 18.48 19.35 7.53
N ILE A 249 17.41 18.60 7.85
CA ILE A 249 17.42 17.66 8.97
C ILE A 249 18.25 16.45 8.58
N ALA A 250 19.18 16.06 9.46
CA ALA A 250 19.96 14.84 9.29
C ALA A 250 19.10 13.61 9.60
N PHE A 251 19.22 12.58 8.77
CA PHE A 251 18.56 11.29 8.97
C PHE A 251 19.47 10.14 8.57
N SER A 252 19.13 8.95 9.06
CA SER A 252 19.88 7.74 8.76
C SER A 252 19.68 7.33 7.31
N GLU A 253 20.62 6.54 6.82
CA GLU A 253 20.53 6.00 5.48
C GLU A 253 19.31 5.09 5.26
N SER A 254 18.90 4.33 6.28
CA SER A 254 17.69 3.49 6.18
C SER A 254 16.44 4.32 5.87
N ILE A 255 16.31 5.49 6.51
CA ILE A 255 15.18 6.42 6.28
C ILE A 255 15.26 7.00 4.87
N TYR A 256 16.46 7.38 4.42
CA TYR A 256 16.69 7.84 3.05
C TYR A 256 16.15 6.83 2.01
N LEU A 257 16.52 5.56 2.15
CA LEU A 257 16.15 4.52 1.20
C LEU A 257 14.67 4.18 1.25
N ASP A 258 14.05 4.16 2.43
CA ASP A 258 12.63 3.90 2.58
C ASP A 258 11.80 5.01 1.90
N ILE A 259 12.21 6.27 2.05
CA ILE A 259 11.60 7.40 1.32
C ILE A 259 11.84 7.23 -0.19
N PHE A 260 13.08 6.99 -0.61
CA PHE A 260 13.41 6.90 -2.03
C PHE A 260 12.63 5.77 -2.74
N GLU A 261 12.60 4.57 -2.16
CA GLU A 261 11.80 3.44 -2.64
C GLU A 261 10.32 3.81 -2.76
N PHE A 262 9.76 4.46 -1.74
CA PHE A 262 8.38 4.90 -1.74
C PHE A 262 8.10 5.87 -2.88
N LEU A 263 8.95 6.89 -3.06
CA LEU A 263 8.80 7.88 -4.13
C LEU A 263 8.87 7.23 -5.52
N VAL A 264 9.83 6.34 -5.76
CA VAL A 264 9.95 5.61 -7.03
C VAL A 264 8.71 4.76 -7.28
N THR A 265 8.26 4.02 -6.27
CA THR A 265 7.12 3.11 -6.42
C THR A 265 5.79 3.83 -6.59
N ARG A 266 5.67 5.08 -6.09
CA ARG A 266 4.48 5.93 -6.26
C ARG A 266 4.53 6.82 -7.49
N GLY A 267 5.59 6.74 -8.28
CA GLY A 267 5.73 7.52 -9.51
C GLY A 267 6.13 8.98 -9.29
N GLU A 268 6.63 9.33 -8.11
CA GLU A 268 7.11 10.67 -7.77
C GLU A 268 8.56 10.89 -8.28
N TYR A 269 8.80 10.56 -9.56
CA TYR A 269 10.15 10.38 -10.10
C TYR A 269 11.01 11.65 -10.08
N GLU A 270 10.41 12.82 -10.35
CA GLU A 270 11.13 14.09 -10.31
C GLU A 270 11.61 14.41 -8.89
N PHE A 271 10.74 14.21 -7.90
CA PHE A 271 11.12 14.42 -6.51
C PHE A 271 12.11 13.35 -6.04
N ALA A 272 11.94 12.09 -6.46
CA ALA A 272 12.87 11.00 -6.17
C ALA A 272 14.28 11.30 -6.67
N LEU A 273 14.44 11.80 -7.91
CA LEU A 273 15.75 12.17 -8.46
C LEU A 273 16.38 13.35 -7.74
N ASN A 274 15.60 14.40 -7.45
CA ASN A 274 16.11 15.56 -6.70
C ASN A 274 16.51 15.18 -5.27
N PHE A 275 15.74 14.31 -4.63
CA PHE A 275 16.06 13.78 -3.31
C PHE A 275 17.31 12.91 -3.35
N SER A 276 17.42 12.02 -4.34
CA SER A 276 18.58 11.17 -4.57
C SER A 276 19.85 11.99 -4.81
N SER A 277 19.81 13.00 -5.69
CA SER A 277 21.00 13.83 -5.99
C SER A 277 21.52 14.60 -4.78
N LEU A 278 20.62 14.99 -3.87
CA LEU A 278 20.97 15.71 -2.65
C LEU A 278 21.57 14.80 -1.56
N TYR A 279 21.05 13.59 -1.40
CA TYR A 279 21.39 12.73 -0.26
C TYR A 279 22.30 11.55 -0.60
N PHE A 280 22.20 10.95 -1.80
CA PHE A 280 23.03 9.80 -2.17
C PHE A 280 24.55 10.06 -2.07
N PRO A 281 25.09 11.26 -2.42
CA PRO A 281 26.52 11.52 -2.25
C PRO A 281 27.03 11.33 -0.81
N LYS A 282 26.16 11.46 0.20
CA LYS A 282 26.49 11.24 1.61
C LYS A 282 26.62 9.76 1.97
N TYR A 283 26.11 8.86 1.12
CA TYR A 283 25.99 7.43 1.37
C TYR A 283 26.69 6.57 0.30
N ILE A 284 27.66 7.13 -0.43
CA ILE A 284 28.32 6.44 -1.56
C ILE A 284 29.03 5.13 -1.16
N ASN A 285 29.46 5.01 0.09
CA ASN A 285 30.13 3.82 0.65
C ASN A 285 29.18 2.89 1.41
N SER A 286 27.89 2.97 1.11
CA SER A 286 26.84 2.24 1.82
C SER A 286 26.78 0.74 1.49
N SER A 287 26.32 -0.05 2.46
CA SER A 287 25.89 -1.44 2.30
C SER A 287 24.63 -1.66 1.45
N PHE A 288 23.83 -0.63 1.19
CA PHE A 288 22.53 -0.71 0.50
C PHE A 288 22.56 -0.18 -0.94
N SER A 289 23.75 -0.03 -1.50
CA SER A 289 23.94 0.38 -2.88
C SER A 289 23.19 -0.55 -3.85
N ASP A 290 22.99 -1.82 -3.51
CA ASP A 290 22.15 -2.77 -4.26
C ASP A 290 20.68 -2.31 -4.37
N LYS A 291 20.03 -2.00 -3.24
CA LYS A 291 18.65 -1.49 -3.16
C LYS A 291 18.52 -0.21 -3.95
N TYR A 292 19.44 0.72 -3.75
CA TYR A 292 19.43 2.01 -4.43
C TYR A 292 19.55 1.86 -5.95
N ASN A 293 20.53 1.09 -6.42
CA ASN A 293 20.73 0.84 -7.85
C ASN A 293 19.52 0.14 -8.47
N TYR A 294 18.91 -0.82 -7.78
CA TYR A 294 17.69 -1.46 -8.25
C TYR A 294 16.56 -0.44 -8.47
N PHE A 295 16.31 0.45 -7.52
CA PHE A 295 15.26 1.46 -7.64
C PHE A 295 15.58 2.57 -8.65
N LEU A 296 16.86 2.91 -8.86
CA LEU A 296 17.25 3.75 -10.00
C LEU A 296 16.96 3.07 -11.34
N GLY A 297 17.27 1.78 -11.46
CA GLY A 297 16.91 0.98 -12.64
C GLY A 297 15.41 1.06 -12.92
N LYS A 298 14.59 0.85 -11.90
CA LYS A 298 13.11 0.93 -11.98
C LYS A 298 12.63 2.33 -12.37
N LEU A 299 13.26 3.38 -11.84
CA LEU A 299 12.94 4.77 -12.19
C LEU A 299 13.20 5.04 -13.67
N TYR A 300 14.39 4.69 -14.18
CA TYR A 300 14.75 4.94 -15.57
C TYR A 300 14.01 4.04 -16.56
N GLU A 301 13.53 2.88 -16.11
CA GLU A 301 12.67 2.00 -16.89
C GLU A 301 11.21 2.49 -16.99
N SER A 302 10.77 3.35 -16.05
CA SER A 302 9.39 3.85 -15.99
C SER A 302 8.99 4.72 -17.20
N GLU A 303 7.69 4.85 -17.45
CA GLU A 303 7.12 5.76 -18.46
C GLU A 303 7.19 7.25 -18.09
N SER A 304 8.13 7.64 -17.23
CA SER A 304 8.31 9.03 -16.82
C SER A 304 9.03 9.85 -17.90
N LYS A 305 9.05 11.18 -17.74
CA LYS A 305 9.90 12.07 -18.54
C LYS A 305 11.40 11.75 -18.43
N HIS A 306 11.79 10.95 -17.45
CA HIS A 306 13.17 10.54 -17.19
C HIS A 306 13.50 9.16 -17.78
N LYS A 307 12.57 8.54 -18.53
CA LYS A 307 12.76 7.23 -19.14
C LYS A 307 14.05 7.17 -19.96
N ASP A 308 14.91 6.21 -19.63
CA ASP A 308 16.22 6.02 -20.25
C ASP A 308 16.64 4.55 -20.07
N PHE A 309 16.34 3.72 -21.07
CA PHE A 309 16.58 2.28 -20.97
C PHE A 309 18.06 1.91 -20.85
N LEU A 310 18.97 2.71 -21.41
CA LEU A 310 20.40 2.48 -21.28
C LEU A 310 20.86 2.71 -19.82
N LYS A 311 20.33 3.75 -19.17
CA LYS A 311 20.56 3.94 -17.72
C LYS A 311 19.92 2.83 -16.90
N ALA A 312 18.70 2.42 -17.23
CA ALA A 312 18.05 1.31 -16.52
C ALA A 312 18.89 0.03 -16.59
N LEU A 313 19.36 -0.33 -17.78
CA LEU A 313 20.28 -1.46 -18.01
C LEU A 313 21.56 -1.33 -17.19
N TYR A 314 22.18 -0.15 -17.19
CA TYR A 314 23.39 0.12 -16.41
C TYR A 314 23.16 -0.14 -14.92
N TYR A 315 22.11 0.41 -14.33
CA TYR A 315 21.85 0.27 -12.90
C TYR A 315 21.47 -1.16 -12.50
N TYR A 316 20.66 -1.87 -13.30
CA TYR A 316 20.41 -3.28 -13.04
C TYR A 316 21.68 -4.13 -13.14
N LYS A 317 22.55 -3.83 -14.11
CA LYS A 317 23.83 -4.50 -14.23
C LYS A 317 24.73 -4.28 -13.01
N LEU A 318 24.75 -3.07 -12.42
CA LEU A 318 25.48 -2.81 -11.18
C LEU A 318 25.02 -3.71 -10.03
N VAL A 319 23.72 -4.00 -9.93
CA VAL A 319 23.19 -4.94 -8.93
C VAL A 319 23.71 -6.36 -9.18
N ILE A 320 23.64 -6.80 -10.43
CA ILE A 320 24.02 -8.17 -10.84
C ILE A 320 25.52 -8.41 -10.64
N ASP A 321 26.36 -7.47 -11.09
CA ASP A 321 27.81 -7.67 -11.12
C ASP A 321 28.42 -7.56 -9.71
N ASN A 322 27.88 -6.69 -8.85
CA ASN A 322 28.49 -6.38 -7.56
C ASN A 322 27.79 -7.00 -6.35
N TYR A 323 26.53 -7.45 -6.48
CA TYR A 323 25.72 -7.91 -5.34
C TYR A 323 25.01 -9.24 -5.61
N PRO A 324 25.74 -10.34 -5.85
CA PRO A 324 25.17 -11.65 -6.21
C PRO A 324 24.29 -12.30 -5.11
N PHE A 325 24.40 -11.84 -3.87
CA PHE A 325 23.59 -12.31 -2.74
C PHE A 325 22.50 -11.32 -2.30
N SER A 326 22.31 -10.23 -3.05
CA SER A 326 21.29 -9.24 -2.75
C SER A 326 19.88 -9.81 -2.94
N TYR A 327 18.94 -9.38 -2.09
CA TYR A 327 17.51 -9.59 -2.32
C TYR A 327 17.04 -9.07 -3.69
N TYR A 328 17.71 -8.04 -4.23
CA TYR A 328 17.37 -7.43 -5.52
C TYR A 328 18.06 -8.10 -6.72
N TYR A 329 18.96 -9.08 -6.50
CA TYR A 329 19.75 -9.68 -7.56
C TYR A 329 18.89 -10.32 -8.66
N GLU A 330 18.02 -11.26 -8.30
CA GLU A 330 17.18 -11.96 -9.29
C GLU A 330 16.21 -11.01 -9.99
N ARG A 331 15.65 -10.04 -9.25
CA ARG A 331 14.77 -9.01 -9.81
C ARG A 331 15.51 -8.15 -10.84
N ALA A 332 16.71 -7.67 -10.50
CA ALA A 332 17.54 -6.89 -11.41
C ALA A 332 17.96 -7.71 -12.64
N LYS A 333 18.31 -8.99 -12.46
CA LYS A 333 18.69 -9.91 -13.53
C LYS A 333 17.55 -10.13 -14.53
N ILE A 334 16.34 -10.36 -14.04
CA ILE A 334 15.15 -10.50 -14.90
C ILE A 334 14.94 -9.22 -15.72
N ARG A 335 14.94 -8.04 -15.09
CA ARG A 335 14.75 -6.76 -15.80
C ARG A 335 15.89 -6.47 -16.79
N TYR A 336 17.14 -6.72 -16.40
CA TYR A 336 18.31 -6.55 -17.26
C TYR A 336 18.22 -7.40 -18.52
N LEU A 337 17.95 -8.70 -18.38
CA LEU A 337 17.84 -9.62 -19.52
C LEU A 337 16.65 -9.27 -20.42
N PHE A 338 15.55 -8.81 -19.83
CA PHE A 338 14.40 -8.32 -20.59
C PHE A 338 14.77 -7.11 -21.44
N LEU A 339 15.30 -6.04 -20.83
CA LEU A 339 15.64 -4.80 -21.54
C LEU A 339 16.70 -5.03 -22.63
N LYS A 340 17.71 -5.87 -22.37
CA LYS A 340 18.82 -6.15 -23.29
C LYS A 340 18.39 -6.83 -24.60
N ARG A 341 17.19 -7.42 -24.63
CA ARG A 341 16.64 -8.02 -25.86
C ARG A 341 16.10 -6.96 -26.83
N PHE A 342 15.77 -5.77 -26.34
CA PHE A 342 15.13 -4.71 -27.12
C PHE A 342 16.03 -3.50 -27.36
N PHE A 343 17.05 -3.31 -26.52
CA PHE A 343 18.01 -2.20 -26.54
C PHE A 343 19.41 -2.75 -26.31
#